data_AF-A0A0L6W9G6-F1
#
_entry.id   AF-A0A0L6W9G6-F1
#
_cell.length_a   1.000
_cell.length_b   1.000
_cell.length_c   1.000
_cell.angle_alpha   90.00
_cell.angle_beta   90.00
_cell.angle_gamma   90.00
#
_symmetry.space_group_name_H-M   'P 1'
#
loop_
_entity.id
_entity.type
_entity.pdbx_description
1 polymer ?
#
loop_
_entity_poly.entity_id
_entity_poly.type
_entity_poly.pdbx_seq_one_letter_code
_entity_poly.pdbx_strand_id
1 'polypeptide(L)' 'MPDSKLLSCKVYLLVPKKQDKLHAFLQKNLDLDCICPSKSPMASLVFFIKKKESLL' A
#
# COMPACT_ATOMS: atom_id res chain seq x y z
N MET A 1 -23.15 5.19 10.32
CA MET A 1 -24.19 4.70 9.38
C MET A 1 -24.12 3.18 9.40
N PRO A 2 -25.21 2.45 9.66
CA PRO A 2 -25.14 1.01 9.97
C PRO A 2 -24.81 0.09 8.78
N ASP A 3 -24.69 0.62 7.55
CA ASP A 3 -24.58 -0.19 6.32
C ASP A 3 -23.43 0.25 5.39
N SER A 4 -22.26 0.62 5.94
CA SER A 4 -21.09 0.90 5.09
C SER A 4 -20.57 -0.38 4.42
N LYS A 5 -20.84 -0.58 3.13
CA LYS A 5 -20.29 -1.70 2.35
C LYS A 5 -18.77 -1.62 2.29
N LEU A 6 -18.12 -2.73 2.58
CA LEU A 6 -16.67 -2.88 2.51
C LEU A 6 -16.27 -2.87 1.03
N LEU A 7 -15.54 -1.83 0.62
CA LEU A 7 -15.09 -1.68 -0.76
C LEU A 7 -13.82 -2.50 -0.97
N SER A 8 -13.93 -3.57 -1.77
CA SER A 8 -12.77 -4.22 -2.38
C SER A 8 -12.22 -3.31 -3.47
N CYS A 9 -11.16 -2.56 -3.18
CA CYS A 9 -10.47 -1.74 -4.19
C CYS A 9 -9.89 -2.63 -5.31
N LYS A 10 -10.14 -2.27 -6.58
CA LYS A 10 -9.54 -2.93 -7.74
C LYS A 10 -8.01 -2.85 -7.65
N VAL A 11 -7.31 -3.94 -7.95
CA VAL A 11 -5.84 -3.95 -8.04
C VAL A 11 -5.40 -3.01 -9.17
N TYR A 12 -4.66 -1.96 -8.83
CA TYR A 12 -4.14 -1.02 -9.82
C TYR A 12 -2.87 -1.60 -10.45
N LEU A 13 -2.82 -1.66 -11.78
CA LEU A 13 -1.63 -2.10 -12.50
C LEU A 13 -0.51 -1.07 -12.32
N LEU A 14 0.53 -1.44 -11.58
CA LEU A 14 1.73 -0.64 -11.41
C LEU A 14 2.73 -0.97 -12.51
N VAL A 15 3.46 0.03 -13.01
CA VAL A 15 4.64 -0.22 -13.84
C VAL A 15 5.65 -1.07 -13.06
N PRO A 16 6.37 -2.02 -13.70
CA PRO A 16 7.21 -3.01 -13.00
C PRO A 16 8.15 -2.41 -11.94
N LYS A 17 8.85 -1.32 -12.30
CA LYS A 17 9.75 -0.60 -11.37
C LYS A 17 9.06 -0.09 -10.08
N LYS A 18 7.78 0.29 -10.16
CA LYS A 18 7.01 0.72 -8.97
C LYS A 18 6.56 -0.48 -8.15
N GLN A 19 6.32 -1.63 -8.77
CA GLN A 19 5.97 -2.87 -8.09
C GLN A 19 7.16 -3.41 -7.29
N ASP A 20 8.37 -3.42 -7.85
CA ASP A 20 9.58 -3.84 -7.12
C ASP A 20 9.82 -2.98 -5.87
N LYS A 21 9.65 -1.66 -6.01
CA LYS A 21 9.74 -0.72 -4.90
C LYS A 21 8.65 -0.96 -3.83
N LEU A 22 7.45 -1.33 -4.25
CA LEU A 22 6.37 -1.71 -3.33
C LEU A 22 6.71 -2.98 -2.57
N HIS A 23 7.20 -4.02 -3.25
CA HIS A 23 7.59 -5.27 -2.61
C HIS A 23 8.71 -5.06 -1.59
N ALA A 24 9.75 -4.31 -1.94
CA ALA A 24 10.83 -4.00 -1.01
C ALA A 24 10.34 -3.21 0.22
N PHE A 25 9.42 -2.26 0.02
CA PHE A 25 8.82 -1.52 1.13
C PHE A 25 7.98 -2.42 2.04
N LEU A 26 7.14 -3.30 1.47
CA LEU A 26 6.33 -4.24 2.26
C LEU A 26 7.20 -5.21 3.04
N GLN A 27 8.23 -5.79 2.41
CA GLN A 27 9.15 -6.71 3.06
C GLN A 27 9.82 -6.08 4.28
N LYS A 28 10.36 -4.87 4.13
CA LYS A 28 10.98 -4.15 5.26
C LYS A 28 10.00 -3.93 6.42
N ASN A 29 8.73 -3.63 6.15
CA ASN A 29 7.75 -3.41 7.22
C ASN A 29 7.27 -4.71 7.86
N LEU A 30 7.26 -5.82 7.12
CA LEU A 30 7.04 -7.17 7.67
C LEU A 30 8.19 -7.56 8.59
N ASP A 31 9.44 -7.34 8.18
CA ASP A 31 10.64 -7.69 8.97
C ASP A 31 10.74 -6.87 10.28
N LEU A 32 10.11 -5.69 10.31
CA LEU A 32 10.00 -4.82 11.50
C LEU A 32 8.74 -5.10 12.33
N ASP A 33 7.96 -6.13 11.99
CA ASP A 33 6.65 -6.44 12.60
C ASP A 33 5.67 -5.24 12.65
N CYS A 34 5.89 -4.24 11.78
CA CYS A 34 5.04 -3.05 11.69
C CYS A 34 3.72 -3.34 10.96
N ILE A 35 3.71 -4.36 10.09
CA ILE A 35 2.53 -4.87 9.39
C ILE A 35 2.54 -6.40 9.38
N CYS A 36 1.38 -7.01 9.14
CA CYS A 36 1.24 -8.45 8.99
C CYS A 36 0.23 -8.80 7.88
N PRO A 37 0.34 -10.00 7.27
CA PRO A 37 -0.65 -10.47 6.30
C PRO A 37 -2.04 -10.53 6.92
N SER A 38 -3.05 -10.03 6.20
CA SER A 38 -4.44 -9.97 6.67
C SER A 38 -5.39 -10.60 5.65
N LYS A 39 -6.47 -11.21 6.15
CA LYS A 39 -7.60 -11.72 5.35
C LYS A 39 -8.80 -10.77 5.37
N SER A 40 -8.56 -9.49 5.64
CA SER A 40 -9.61 -8.49 5.70
C SER A 40 -10.38 -8.41 4.38
N PRO A 41 -11.72 -8.37 4.41
CA PRO A 41 -12.53 -8.04 3.22
C PRO A 41 -12.35 -6.59 2.76
N MET A 42 -11.70 -5.73 3.56
CA MET A 42 -11.34 -4.37 3.19
C MET A 42 -9.89 -4.31 2.70
N ALA A 43 -9.70 -3.64 1.57
CA ALA A 43 -8.38 -3.26 1.07
C ALA A 43 -8.40 -1.80 0.65
N SER A 44 -7.27 -1.11 0.83
CA SER A 44 -7.04 0.24 0.33
C SER A 44 -5.77 0.26 -0.51
N LEU A 45 -5.73 1.14 -1.51
CA LEU A 45 -4.58 1.28 -2.40
C LEU A 45 -3.44 2.05 -1.72
N VAL A 46 -2.21 1.66 -2.02
CA VAL A 46 -0.98 2.33 -1.54
C VAL A 46 -0.25 2.92 -2.74
N PHE A 47 0.11 4.21 -2.64
CA PHE A 47 0.83 4.93 -3.69
C PHE A 47 2.14 5.51 -3.14
N PHE A 48 3.22 5.34 -3.89
CA PHE A 48 4.45 6.09 -3.65
C PHE A 48 4.37 7.46 -4.30
N ILE A 49 4.41 8.50 -3.48
CA ILE A 49 4.50 9.89 -3.92
C ILE A 49 5.94 10.35 -3.71
N LYS A 50 6.54 10.98 -4.73
CA LYS A 50 7.86 11.60 -4.57
C LYS A 50 7.67 12.84 -3.68
N LYS A 51 8.34 12.86 -2.53
CA LYS A 51 8.38 14.06 -1.68
C LYS A 51 9.07 15.18 -2.46
N LYS A 52 8.48 16.38 -2.48
CA LYS A 52 9.16 17.57 -2.99
C LYS A 52 10.27 17.89 -1.99
N GLU A 53 11.52 17.85 -2.44
CA GLU A 53 12.63 18.34 -1.64
C GLU A 53 12.41 19.83 -1.44
N SER A 54 12.33 20.26 -0.18
CA SER A 54 12.40 21.68 0.15
C SER A 54 13.80 22.12 -0.20
N LEU A 55 13.95 22.83 -1.33
CA LEU A 55 15.16 23.56 -1.64
C LEU A 55 15.31 24.59 -0.52
N LEU A 56 16.26 24.33 0.38
CA LEU A 56 16.62 25.24 1.47
C LEU A 56 17.73 26.15 0.96
#